data_AF-A0A920A743-F1
#
_entry.id   AF-A0A920A743-F1
#
_cell.length_a   1.000
_cell.length_b   1.000
_cell.length_c   1.000
_cell.angle_alpha   90.00
_cell.angle_beta   90.00
_cell.angle_gamma   90.00
#
_symmetry.space_group_name_H-M   'P 1'
#
loop_
_entity.id
_entity.type
_entity.pdbx_description
1 polymer ?
#
loop_
_entity_poly.entity_id
_entity_poly.type
_entity_poly.pdbx_seq_one_letter_code
_entity_poly.pdbx_strand_id
1 'polypeptide(L)'
;MHFSLTKNDYLFCKQGQRSIKIYADGALGSRGAALLESYEDKDSRGLVLLDSDIDSYLRKIAMRNCQIQIHAIGDRGNQMVLNAYEKAYKDFPKKDLRWRIEHAQNVIEADRKRFKDLNIIASMQPSHAIGDLHFAEDRLGFERLSNAYTWKSFIDDGVVVVGGSDAPVEVGDPIIEFYAAVTGKILMVTQMKVGIFIKPYQENKLWQYLPSGQLMQFLKKTSLEH
;
A
#
# COMPACT_ATOMS: atom_id res chain seq x y z
N MET A 1 16.31 7.96 4.93
CA MET A 1 17.14 6.75 4.67
C MET A 1 16.53 5.58 5.45
N HIS A 2 15.87 4.65 4.77
CA HIS A 2 15.38 3.42 5.38
C HIS A 2 16.57 2.46 5.57
N PHE A 3 17.05 2.31 6.80
CA PHE A 3 17.96 1.22 7.13
C PHE A 3 17.13 -0.01 7.43
N SER A 4 16.75 -0.74 6.38
CA SER A 4 16.04 -1.99 6.55
C SER A 4 17.02 -3.11 6.88
N LEU A 5 16.74 -3.80 7.97
CA LEU A 5 17.42 -5.03 8.37
C LEU A 5 16.87 -6.22 7.55
N THR A 6 17.73 -7.18 7.23
CA THR A 6 17.29 -8.44 6.61
C THR A 6 16.71 -9.38 7.68
N LYS A 7 16.10 -10.49 7.24
CA LYS A 7 15.54 -11.50 8.15
C LYS A 7 16.54 -11.95 9.23
N ASN A 8 17.84 -11.98 8.93
CA ASN A 8 18.85 -12.45 9.87
C ASN A 8 19.30 -11.39 10.90
N ASP A 9 18.97 -10.12 10.69
CA ASP A 9 19.49 -9.02 11.49
C ASP A 9 18.57 -8.58 12.64
N TYR A 10 17.44 -9.28 12.85
CA TYR A 10 16.47 -8.97 13.92
C TYR A 10 17.08 -8.96 15.33
N LEU A 11 18.21 -9.64 15.52
CA LEU A 11 18.96 -9.64 16.77
C LEU A 11 19.45 -8.24 17.17
N PHE A 12 19.62 -7.34 16.20
CA PHE A 12 20.10 -5.96 16.41
C PHE A 12 19.01 -4.91 16.33
N CYS A 13 17.75 -5.34 16.19
CA CYS A 13 16.64 -4.43 16.12
C CYS A 13 16.22 -3.98 17.54
N LYS A 14 16.15 -2.66 17.71
CA LYS A 14 15.59 -1.98 18.88
C LYS A 14 14.41 -1.13 18.43
N GLN A 15 13.36 -1.06 19.25
CA GLN A 15 12.17 -0.26 19.01
C GLN A 15 12.55 1.20 18.66
N GLY A 16 12.02 1.71 17.55
CA GLY A 16 12.21 3.09 17.09
C GLY A 16 13.54 3.40 16.40
N GLN A 17 14.47 2.45 16.30
CA GLN A 17 15.80 2.69 15.69
C GLN A 17 15.98 1.97 14.34
N ARG A 18 15.33 0.82 14.13
CA ARG A 18 15.47 0.02 12.90
C ARG A 18 14.16 -0.73 12.61
N SER A 19 13.86 -0.90 11.32
CA SER A 19 12.74 -1.74 10.86
C SER A 19 13.26 -2.88 9.99
N ILE A 20 12.52 -3.98 9.95
CA ILE A 20 12.82 -5.13 9.08
C ILE A 20 11.91 -5.04 7.85
N LYS A 21 12.41 -5.38 6.67
CA LYS A 21 11.62 -5.50 5.43
C LYS A 21 11.59 -6.96 5.02
N ILE A 22 10.40 -7.44 4.67
CA ILE A 22 10.17 -8.76 4.07
C ILE A 22 9.32 -8.56 2.81
N TYR A 23 9.40 -9.52 1.90
CA TYR A 23 8.55 -9.60 0.72
C TYR A 23 7.61 -10.80 0.83
N ALA A 24 6.30 -10.57 0.73
CA ALA A 24 5.31 -11.63 0.65
C ALA A 24 5.08 -12.10 -0.79
N ASP A 25 5.21 -11.19 -1.75
CA ASP A 25 5.00 -11.44 -3.18
C ASP A 25 5.81 -10.47 -4.07
N GLY A 26 5.60 -10.56 -5.39
CA GLY A 26 6.21 -9.67 -6.38
C GLY A 26 5.36 -8.44 -6.72
N ALA A 27 5.45 -7.97 -7.96
CA ALA A 27 4.70 -6.80 -8.46
C ALA A 27 3.58 -7.19 -9.41
N LEU A 28 2.55 -6.34 -9.53
CA LEU A 28 1.39 -6.60 -10.39
C LEU A 28 1.79 -6.61 -11.87
N GLY A 29 2.58 -5.62 -12.31
CA GLY A 29 3.00 -5.48 -13.72
C GLY A 29 3.77 -6.69 -14.25
N SER A 30 4.65 -7.29 -13.43
CA SER A 30 5.43 -8.49 -13.78
C SER A 30 4.69 -9.81 -13.58
N ARG A 31 3.42 -9.76 -13.15
CA ARG A 31 2.62 -10.92 -12.75
C ARG A 31 3.23 -11.70 -11.57
N GLY A 32 3.95 -10.99 -10.71
CA GLY A 32 4.59 -11.53 -9.52
C GLY A 32 3.75 -11.38 -8.25
N ALA A 33 2.80 -10.44 -8.20
CA ALA A 33 1.91 -10.27 -7.06
C ALA A 33 1.05 -11.53 -6.85
N ALA A 34 0.90 -11.97 -5.60
CA ALA A 34 0.21 -13.21 -5.26
C ALA A 34 -1.30 -12.97 -5.24
N LEU A 35 -2.02 -13.60 -6.17
CA LEU A 35 -3.46 -13.43 -6.32
C LEU A 35 -4.26 -14.64 -5.78
N LEU A 36 -5.49 -14.40 -5.33
CA LEU A 36 -6.43 -15.46 -4.95
C LEU A 36 -6.86 -16.26 -6.18
N GLU A 37 -7.24 -15.54 -7.23
CA GLU A 37 -7.60 -16.04 -8.56
C GLU A 37 -6.48 -15.80 -9.58
N SER A 38 -6.45 -16.55 -10.69
CA SER A 38 -5.43 -16.35 -11.73
C SER A 38 -5.47 -14.94 -12.31
N TYR A 39 -4.32 -14.44 -12.80
CA TYR A 39 -4.26 -13.22 -13.60
C TYR A 39 -5.21 -13.34 -14.80
N GLU A 40 -5.88 -12.24 -15.17
CA GLU A 40 -6.84 -12.25 -16.28
C GLU A 40 -6.15 -12.62 -17.61
N ASP A 41 -4.93 -12.14 -17.81
CA ASP A 41 -4.13 -12.35 -19.01
C ASP A 41 -3.13 -13.51 -18.93
N LYS A 42 -3.13 -14.29 -17.84
CA LYS A 42 -2.20 -15.40 -17.65
C LYS A 42 -2.73 -16.41 -16.65
N ASP A 43 -2.69 -17.70 -17.00
CA ASP A 43 -2.95 -18.78 -16.05
C ASP A 43 -1.80 -18.94 -15.03
N SER A 44 -1.80 -18.06 -14.04
CA SER A 44 -0.86 -18.01 -12.93
C SER A 44 -1.49 -17.21 -11.81
N ARG A 45 -1.12 -17.50 -10.57
CA ARG A 45 -1.53 -16.73 -9.38
C ARG A 45 -0.37 -15.92 -8.77
N GLY A 46 0.68 -15.69 -9.56
CA GLY A 46 1.89 -14.99 -9.15
C GLY A 46 2.79 -15.80 -8.22
N LEU A 47 3.63 -15.09 -7.46
CA LEU A 47 4.71 -15.67 -6.65
C LEU A 47 4.43 -15.46 -5.17
N VAL A 48 4.60 -16.52 -4.39
CA VAL A 48 4.66 -16.42 -2.93
C VAL A 48 6.14 -16.41 -2.53
N LEU A 49 6.58 -15.29 -1.97
CA LEU A 49 7.94 -15.09 -1.47
C LEU A 49 8.03 -15.20 0.07
N LEU A 50 6.89 -15.30 0.74
CA LEU A 50 6.85 -15.44 2.19
C LEU A 50 7.31 -16.83 2.62
N ASP A 51 8.34 -16.88 3.46
CA ASP A 51 8.86 -18.13 4.01
C ASP A 51 7.85 -18.85 4.90
N SER A 52 7.90 -20.19 4.93
CA SER A 52 7.01 -21.02 5.74
C SER A 52 7.19 -20.86 7.26
N ASP A 53 8.34 -20.33 7.71
CA ASP A 53 8.67 -20.08 9.11
C ASP A 53 8.29 -18.65 9.58
N ILE A 54 7.58 -17.87 8.76
CA ILE A 54 7.23 -16.47 9.03
C ILE A 54 6.57 -16.27 10.40
N ASP A 55 5.69 -17.18 10.82
CA ASP A 55 4.99 -17.11 12.11
C ASP A 55 5.99 -17.10 13.28
N SER A 56 6.98 -18.01 13.25
CA SER A 56 8.04 -18.09 14.27
C SER A 56 8.91 -16.83 14.26
N TYR A 57 9.17 -16.29 13.08
CA TYR A 57 9.99 -15.11 12.90
C TYR A 57 9.30 -13.84 13.44
N LEU A 58 8.04 -13.63 13.07
CA LEU A 58 7.22 -12.52 13.56
C LEU A 58 7.08 -12.53 15.07
N ARG A 59 6.89 -13.72 15.67
CA ARG A 59 6.86 -13.86 17.13
C ARG A 59 8.16 -13.36 17.77
N LYS A 60 9.32 -13.69 17.21
CA LYS A 60 10.64 -13.22 17.69
C LYS A 60 10.81 -11.71 17.56
N ILE A 61 10.32 -11.12 16.48
CA ILE A 61 10.32 -9.66 16.26
C ILE A 61 9.40 -8.98 17.28
N ALA A 62 8.19 -9.51 17.48
CA ALA A 62 7.21 -8.96 18.41
C ALA A 62 7.74 -8.99 19.85
N MET A 63 8.47 -10.03 20.27
CA MET A 63 9.14 -10.08 21.57
C MET A 63 10.11 -8.90 21.77
N ARG A 64 10.75 -8.43 20.70
CA ARG A 64 11.76 -7.36 20.71
C ARG A 64 11.20 -5.95 20.43
N ASN A 65 9.86 -5.81 20.32
CA ASN A 65 9.18 -4.55 19.99
C ASN A 65 9.70 -3.92 18.68
N CYS A 66 10.05 -4.74 17.71
CA CYS A 66 10.60 -4.30 16.45
C CYS A 66 9.51 -3.98 15.43
N GLN A 67 9.70 -2.89 14.66
CA GLN A 67 8.83 -2.59 13.54
C GLN A 67 9.18 -3.47 12.34
N ILE A 68 8.15 -3.90 11.62
CA ILE A 68 8.31 -4.64 10.38
C ILE A 68 7.44 -4.02 9.29
N GLN A 69 7.94 -4.17 8.07
CA GLN A 69 7.35 -3.70 6.83
C GLN A 69 7.31 -4.91 5.92
N ILE A 70 6.13 -5.39 5.55
CA ILE A 70 6.03 -6.51 4.61
C ILE A 70 5.43 -6.00 3.31
N HIS A 71 6.18 -6.14 2.22
CA HIS A 71 5.68 -5.90 0.87
C HIS A 71 4.60 -6.92 0.54
N ALA A 72 3.39 -6.45 0.23
CA ALA A 72 2.31 -7.28 -0.28
C ALA A 72 1.45 -6.48 -1.28
N ILE A 73 1.46 -6.89 -2.55
CA ILE A 73 0.69 -6.23 -3.61
C ILE A 73 -0.62 -6.96 -3.89
N GLY A 74 -0.58 -8.28 -4.05
CA GLY A 74 -1.76 -9.08 -4.41
C GLY A 74 -2.66 -9.37 -3.22
N ASP A 75 -3.92 -9.71 -3.48
CA ASP A 75 -4.93 -9.97 -2.44
C ASP A 75 -4.56 -11.19 -1.59
N ARG A 76 -4.09 -12.28 -2.22
CA ARG A 76 -3.55 -13.44 -1.49
C ARG A 76 -2.29 -13.09 -0.70
N GLY A 77 -1.41 -12.25 -1.25
CA GLY A 77 -0.22 -11.76 -0.54
C GLY A 77 -0.60 -11.02 0.74
N ASN A 78 -1.53 -10.07 0.64
CA ASN A 78 -2.07 -9.32 1.78
C ASN A 78 -2.73 -10.24 2.81
N GLN A 79 -3.59 -11.17 2.36
CA GLN A 79 -4.24 -12.14 3.23
C GLN A 79 -3.25 -12.99 4.02
N MET A 80 -2.19 -13.48 3.38
CA MET A 80 -1.13 -14.26 4.03
C MET A 80 -0.41 -13.46 5.11
N VAL A 81 -0.12 -12.19 4.86
CA VAL A 81 0.53 -11.32 5.85
C VAL A 81 -0.39 -11.04 7.03
N LEU A 82 -1.66 -10.71 6.78
CA LEU A 82 -2.64 -10.46 7.83
C LEU A 82 -2.83 -11.71 8.72
N ASN A 83 -2.87 -12.91 8.13
CA ASN A 83 -2.92 -14.17 8.87
C ASN A 83 -1.70 -14.35 9.77
N ALA A 84 -0.50 -14.04 9.27
CA ALA A 84 0.74 -14.18 10.02
C ALA A 84 0.83 -13.14 11.15
N TYR A 85 0.39 -11.90 10.90
CA TYR A 85 0.28 -10.85 11.91
C TYR A 85 -0.72 -11.19 13.01
N GLU A 86 -1.92 -11.63 12.65
CA GLU A 86 -2.96 -12.02 13.60
C GLU A 86 -2.45 -13.10 14.56
N LYS A 87 -1.77 -14.14 14.04
CA LYS A 87 -1.16 -15.18 14.87
C LYS A 87 -0.11 -14.61 15.82
N ALA A 88 0.75 -13.71 15.36
CA ALA A 88 1.76 -13.08 16.21
C ALA A 88 1.13 -12.18 17.29
N TYR A 89 0.09 -11.42 16.97
CA TYR A 89 -0.60 -10.54 17.92
C TYR A 89 -1.37 -11.30 19.01
N LYS A 90 -1.84 -12.53 18.76
CA LYS A 90 -2.45 -13.38 19.79
C LYS A 90 -1.54 -13.60 21.00
N ASP A 91 -0.23 -13.69 20.76
CA ASP A 91 0.77 -13.81 21.83
C ASP A 91 1.08 -12.47 22.53
N PHE A 92 0.71 -11.34 21.90
CA PHE A 92 1.07 -9.98 22.36
C PHE A 92 -0.07 -8.95 22.22
N PRO A 93 -1.28 -9.20 22.77
CA PRO A 93 -2.49 -8.44 22.45
C PRO A 93 -2.47 -6.97 22.90
N LYS A 94 -1.53 -6.57 23.76
CA LYS A 94 -1.40 -5.19 24.27
C LYS A 94 -0.26 -4.40 23.64
N LYS A 95 0.51 -5.00 22.72
CA LYS A 95 1.65 -4.30 22.11
C LYS A 95 1.21 -3.48 20.90
N ASP A 96 1.55 -2.20 20.91
CA ASP A 96 1.54 -1.40 19.68
C ASP A 96 2.87 -1.61 18.93
N LEU A 97 2.88 -2.58 18.01
CA LEU A 97 4.07 -2.92 17.24
C LEU A 97 4.26 -2.01 16.02
N ARG A 98 3.24 -1.23 15.64
CA ARG A 98 3.21 -0.36 14.46
C ARG A 98 3.68 -1.07 13.18
N TRP A 99 3.28 -2.33 13.03
CA TRP A 99 3.58 -3.14 11.85
C TRP A 99 2.81 -2.65 10.65
N ARG A 100 3.44 -2.74 9.47
CA ARG A 100 2.91 -2.17 8.23
C ARG A 100 2.94 -3.18 7.11
N ILE A 101 1.91 -3.12 6.28
CA ILE A 101 1.94 -3.73 4.95
C ILE A 101 2.26 -2.63 3.95
N GLU A 102 3.32 -2.85 3.17
CA GLU A 102 3.76 -1.95 2.12
C GLU A 102 3.02 -2.28 0.82
N HIS A 103 2.67 -1.24 0.09
CA HIS A 103 1.80 -1.20 -1.09
C HIS A 103 0.33 -1.42 -0.77
N ALA A 104 -0.04 -2.55 -0.14
CA ALA A 104 -1.44 -2.92 0.12
C ALA A 104 -2.34 -2.66 -1.12
N GLN A 105 -1.81 -3.02 -2.29
CA GLN A 105 -2.23 -2.47 -3.56
C GLN A 105 -3.56 -3.07 -4.04
N ASN A 106 -3.72 -4.39 -3.92
CA ASN A 106 -4.96 -5.09 -4.22
C ASN A 106 -5.42 -5.83 -2.96
N VAL A 107 -6.48 -5.34 -2.32
CA VAL A 107 -6.98 -5.86 -1.04
C VAL A 107 -8.48 -6.00 -1.10
N ILE A 108 -8.97 -7.23 -0.86
CA ILE A 108 -10.40 -7.51 -0.78
C ILE A 108 -11.01 -6.85 0.45
N GLU A 109 -12.30 -6.50 0.38
CA GLU A 109 -13.01 -5.80 1.47
C GLU A 109 -12.87 -6.50 2.84
N ALA A 110 -12.99 -7.83 2.85
CA ALA A 110 -12.88 -8.63 4.08
C ALA A 110 -11.50 -8.45 4.75
N ASP A 111 -10.42 -8.41 3.97
CA ASP A 111 -9.07 -8.23 4.49
C ASP A 111 -8.80 -6.76 4.85
N ARG A 112 -9.40 -5.80 4.15
CA ARG A 112 -9.29 -4.37 4.47
C ARG A 112 -9.78 -4.06 5.89
N LYS A 113 -10.90 -4.66 6.31
CA LYS A 113 -11.43 -4.52 7.68
C LYS A 113 -10.47 -5.05 8.73
N ARG A 114 -9.75 -6.14 8.43
CA ARG A 114 -8.75 -6.73 9.34
C ARG A 114 -7.57 -5.82 9.62
N PHE A 115 -7.22 -4.89 8.72
CA PHE A 115 -6.18 -3.90 9.03
C PHE A 115 -6.57 -3.07 10.25
N LYS A 116 -7.84 -2.67 10.35
CA LYS A 116 -8.34 -1.91 11.50
C LYS A 116 -8.31 -2.76 12.77
N ASP A 117 -8.87 -3.95 12.70
CA ASP A 117 -8.99 -4.86 13.85
C ASP A 117 -7.64 -5.24 14.45
N LEU A 118 -6.63 -5.43 13.59
CA LEU A 118 -5.27 -5.80 13.97
C LEU A 118 -4.35 -4.58 14.19
N ASN A 119 -4.86 -3.35 14.03
CA ASN A 119 -4.10 -2.11 14.08
C ASN A 119 -2.86 -2.11 13.16
N ILE A 120 -3.02 -2.60 11.93
CA ILE A 120 -1.98 -2.63 10.89
C ILE A 120 -2.04 -1.34 10.08
N ILE A 121 -0.87 -0.79 9.80
CA ILE A 121 -0.73 0.41 8.98
C ILE A 121 -0.67 -0.01 7.51
N ALA A 122 -1.50 0.58 6.65
CA ALA A 122 -1.36 0.48 5.21
C ALA A 122 -0.38 1.56 4.74
N SER A 123 0.78 1.15 4.21
CA SER A 123 1.79 2.05 3.64
C SER A 123 1.71 1.99 2.13
N MET A 124 1.09 2.99 1.52
CA MET A 124 0.67 2.94 0.11
C MET A 124 1.40 4.04 -0.70
N GLN A 125 1.54 3.84 -2.02
CA GLN A 125 2.20 4.78 -2.94
C GLN A 125 1.20 5.32 -3.97
N PRO A 126 0.81 6.61 -3.88
CA PRO A 126 -0.22 7.18 -4.75
C PRO A 126 0.18 7.16 -6.23
N SER A 127 1.45 7.41 -6.54
CA SER A 127 2.01 7.37 -7.88
C SER A 127 1.85 6.02 -8.57
N HIS A 128 1.97 4.89 -7.84
CA HIS A 128 1.77 3.54 -8.40
C HIS A 128 0.36 3.36 -8.99
N ALA A 129 -0.67 3.92 -8.34
CA ALA A 129 -2.04 3.85 -8.86
C ALA A 129 -2.16 4.47 -10.24
N ILE A 130 -1.27 5.42 -10.55
CA ILE A 130 -1.26 6.12 -11.81
C ILE A 130 -0.31 5.46 -12.82
N GLY A 131 0.86 5.01 -12.36
CA GLY A 131 1.80 4.22 -13.17
C GLY A 131 1.16 2.95 -13.71
N ASP A 132 0.38 2.24 -12.89
CA ASP A 132 -0.18 0.94 -13.22
C ASP A 132 -1.45 0.99 -14.07
N LEU A 133 -2.02 2.18 -14.33
CA LEU A 133 -3.29 2.36 -15.05
C LEU A 133 -3.34 1.62 -16.39
N HIS A 134 -2.20 1.56 -17.09
CA HIS A 134 -2.10 1.01 -18.43
C HIS A 134 -2.08 -0.53 -18.47
N PHE A 135 -1.96 -1.21 -17.32
CA PHE A 135 -1.98 -2.67 -17.28
C PHE A 135 -2.89 -3.25 -16.19
N ALA A 136 -3.32 -2.50 -15.18
CA ALA A 136 -4.06 -3.06 -14.04
C ALA A 136 -5.31 -3.83 -14.47
N GLU A 137 -6.07 -3.31 -15.45
CA GLU A 137 -7.26 -3.98 -16.00
C GLU A 137 -6.89 -5.28 -16.73
N ASP A 138 -5.84 -5.28 -17.55
CA ASP A 138 -5.36 -6.50 -18.22
C ASP A 138 -4.88 -7.57 -17.23
N ARG A 139 -4.37 -7.17 -16.06
CA ARG A 139 -3.85 -8.09 -15.04
C ARG A 139 -4.95 -8.65 -14.14
N LEU A 140 -5.87 -7.80 -13.70
CA LEU A 140 -6.89 -8.13 -12.70
C LEU A 140 -8.26 -8.40 -13.32
N GLY A 141 -8.54 -7.94 -14.53
CA GLY A 141 -9.89 -7.92 -15.06
C GLY A 141 -10.77 -6.88 -14.38
N PHE A 142 -11.81 -6.45 -15.10
CA PHE A 142 -12.66 -5.33 -14.71
C PHE A 142 -13.30 -5.48 -13.31
N GLU A 143 -13.82 -6.67 -13.00
CA GLU A 143 -14.52 -6.95 -11.73
C GLU A 143 -13.62 -6.83 -10.49
N ARG A 144 -12.31 -7.10 -10.62
CA ARG A 144 -11.38 -7.08 -9.48
C ARG A 144 -10.71 -5.72 -9.28
N LEU A 145 -10.86 -4.77 -10.21
CA LEU A 145 -10.30 -3.42 -10.08
C LEU A 145 -10.84 -2.65 -8.88
N SER A 146 -12.05 -2.97 -8.41
CA SER A 146 -12.63 -2.35 -7.21
C SER A 146 -11.84 -2.64 -5.92
N ASN A 147 -10.97 -3.66 -5.93
CA ASN A 147 -10.09 -4.00 -4.81
C ASN A 147 -8.73 -3.28 -4.89
N ALA A 148 -8.39 -2.72 -6.05
CA ALA A 148 -7.11 -2.09 -6.30
C ALA A 148 -7.09 -0.61 -5.87
N TYR A 149 -6.00 -0.18 -5.25
CA TYR A 149 -5.73 1.21 -4.84
C TYR A 149 -6.87 1.84 -4.01
N THR A 150 -7.44 1.09 -3.07
CA THR A 150 -8.63 1.49 -2.29
C THR A 150 -8.33 2.42 -1.10
N TRP A 151 -7.49 3.44 -1.31
CA TRP A 151 -7.04 4.39 -0.28
C TRP A 151 -8.17 5.00 0.53
N LYS A 152 -9.18 5.53 -0.17
CA LYS A 152 -10.35 6.15 0.46
C LYS A 152 -11.08 5.13 1.33
N SER A 153 -11.28 3.91 0.82
CA SER A 153 -11.97 2.86 1.56
C SER A 153 -11.19 2.41 2.80
N PHE A 154 -9.85 2.39 2.76
CA PHE A 154 -9.02 2.19 3.96
C PHE A 154 -9.24 3.29 5.00
N ILE A 155 -9.25 4.56 4.56
CA ILE A 155 -9.48 5.72 5.44
C ILE A 155 -10.89 5.68 6.04
N ASP A 156 -11.90 5.38 5.22
CA ASP A 156 -13.30 5.29 5.63
C ASP A 156 -13.52 4.13 6.63
N ASP A 157 -12.78 3.01 6.49
CA ASP A 157 -12.74 1.92 7.45
C ASP A 157 -11.93 2.24 8.73
N GLY A 158 -11.37 3.45 8.83
CA GLY A 158 -10.62 3.94 9.99
C GLY A 158 -9.21 3.36 10.13
N VAL A 159 -8.65 2.81 9.05
CA VAL A 159 -7.28 2.29 8.99
C VAL A 159 -6.28 3.46 8.94
N VAL A 160 -5.15 3.31 9.63
CA VAL A 160 -4.04 4.27 9.49
C VAL A 160 -3.37 4.03 8.14
N VAL A 161 -3.53 4.99 7.24
CA VAL A 161 -2.86 5.01 5.94
C VAL A 161 -1.69 5.99 5.98
N VAL A 162 -0.52 5.55 5.53
CA VAL A 162 0.66 6.41 5.35
C VAL A 162 1.08 6.40 3.89
N GLY A 163 1.52 7.56 3.40
CA GLY A 163 2.01 7.70 2.03
C GLY A 163 3.52 7.51 1.95
N GLY A 164 3.97 6.85 0.88
CA GLY A 164 5.37 6.81 0.46
C GLY A 164 5.46 6.98 -1.05
N SER A 165 6.68 7.19 -1.56
CA SER A 165 6.91 7.24 -3.02
C SER A 165 7.52 5.95 -3.57
N ASP A 166 8.03 5.06 -2.73
CA ASP A 166 8.85 3.90 -3.17
C ASP A 166 10.02 4.28 -4.11
N ALA A 167 10.64 5.43 -3.88
CA ALA A 167 11.82 5.82 -4.65
C ALA A 167 12.95 4.78 -4.46
N PRO A 168 13.66 4.39 -5.53
CA PRO A 168 13.70 5.04 -6.85
C PRO A 168 12.78 4.43 -7.90
N VAL A 169 11.80 3.58 -7.53
CA VAL A 169 10.82 3.04 -8.49
C VAL A 169 10.04 4.20 -9.12
N GLU A 170 9.62 5.15 -8.29
CA GLU A 170 9.02 6.42 -8.69
C GLU A 170 9.98 7.59 -8.47
N VAL A 171 9.62 8.76 -9.01
CA VAL A 171 10.44 9.99 -9.00
C VAL A 171 10.86 10.42 -7.58
N GLY A 172 10.06 10.10 -6.57
CA GLY A 172 10.40 10.38 -5.17
C GLY A 172 10.08 11.80 -4.68
N ASP A 173 9.39 12.61 -5.49
CA ASP A 173 8.98 13.96 -5.13
C ASP A 173 7.68 13.91 -4.30
N PRO A 174 7.68 14.37 -3.03
CA PRO A 174 6.49 14.34 -2.18
C PRO A 174 5.33 15.20 -2.73
N ILE A 175 5.59 16.20 -3.58
CA ILE A 175 4.55 16.99 -4.23
C ILE A 175 3.80 16.16 -5.26
N ILE A 176 4.51 15.31 -6.01
CA ILE A 176 3.91 14.38 -6.97
C ILE A 176 3.00 13.40 -6.23
N GLU A 177 3.48 12.83 -5.12
CA GLU A 177 2.69 11.89 -4.32
C GLU A 177 1.45 12.54 -3.69
N PHE A 178 1.60 13.75 -3.13
CA PHE A 178 0.47 14.49 -2.57
C PHE A 178 -0.56 14.83 -3.64
N TYR A 179 -0.12 15.33 -4.80
CA TYR A 179 -1.01 15.65 -5.91
C TYR A 179 -1.74 14.40 -6.42
N ALA A 180 -1.03 13.27 -6.56
CA ALA A 180 -1.59 11.99 -6.95
C ALA A 180 -2.66 11.53 -5.93
N ALA A 181 -2.39 11.61 -4.63
CA ALA A 181 -3.31 11.22 -3.57
C ALA A 181 -4.60 12.08 -3.54
N VAL A 182 -4.47 13.38 -3.77
CA VAL A 182 -5.61 14.32 -3.70
C VAL A 182 -6.43 14.32 -4.99
N THR A 183 -5.77 14.27 -6.14
CA THR A 183 -6.42 14.50 -7.45
C THR A 183 -6.63 13.25 -8.28
N GLY A 184 -5.88 12.18 -8.00
CA GLY A 184 -5.90 10.99 -8.83
C GLY A 184 -5.24 11.13 -10.20
N LYS A 185 -4.43 12.16 -10.38
CA LYS A 185 -3.80 12.52 -11.67
C LYS A 185 -2.28 12.59 -11.52
N ILE A 186 -1.57 12.38 -12.63
CA ILE A 186 -0.11 12.61 -12.68
C ILE A 186 0.16 14.10 -12.59
N LEU A 187 1.09 14.48 -11.71
CA LEU A 187 1.78 15.75 -11.82
C LEU A 187 3.08 15.54 -12.61
N MET A 188 3.09 15.88 -13.90
CA MET A 188 4.34 15.91 -14.65
C MET A 188 5.04 17.25 -14.39
N VAL A 189 6.14 17.22 -13.63
CA VAL A 189 7.03 18.38 -13.50
C VAL A 189 8.01 18.36 -14.67
N THR A 190 7.71 19.14 -15.72
CA THR A 190 8.69 19.34 -16.81
C THR A 190 9.60 20.51 -16.42
N GLN A 191 10.87 20.22 -16.11
CA GLN A 191 11.89 21.28 -16.03
C GLN A 191 12.28 21.71 -17.45
N MET A 192 11.82 22.89 -17.87
CA MET A 192 12.49 23.66 -18.92
C MET A 192 13.16 24.88 -18.29
N LYS A 193 14.26 25.35 -18.89
CA LYS A 193 15.21 26.36 -18.35
C LYS A 193 14.60 27.72 -17.94
N VAL A 194 13.30 27.95 -18.07
CA VAL A 194 12.60 29.18 -17.67
C VAL A 194 11.18 28.83 -17.17
N GLY A 195 11.04 28.55 -15.87
CA GLY A 195 9.74 28.44 -15.18
C GLY A 195 9.16 27.03 -15.00
N ILE A 196 8.46 26.84 -13.86
CA ILE A 196 7.68 25.63 -13.54
C ILE A 196 6.27 25.81 -14.12
N PHE A 197 5.87 24.95 -15.06
CA PHE A 197 4.49 24.86 -15.54
C PHE A 197 3.84 23.57 -15.03
N ILE A 198 2.69 23.71 -14.37
CA ILE A 198 1.86 22.60 -13.90
C ILE A 198 0.75 22.38 -14.94
N LYS A 199 0.70 21.21 -15.58
CA LYS A 199 -0.43 20.80 -16.44
C LYS A 199 -1.08 19.53 -15.90
N PRO A 200 -2.41 19.52 -15.66
CA PRO A 200 -3.13 18.28 -15.37
C PRO A 200 -3.19 17.40 -16.62
N TYR A 201 -2.81 16.12 -16.51
CA TYR A 201 -2.98 15.15 -17.59
C TYR A 201 -4.21 14.25 -17.33
N GLN A 202 -5.15 14.29 -18.28
CA GLN A 202 -6.35 13.46 -18.53
C GLN A 202 -7.44 13.31 -17.43
N GLU A 203 -8.70 13.30 -17.89
CA GLU A 203 -9.88 12.88 -17.13
C GLU A 203 -9.96 11.34 -17.14
N ASN A 204 -9.93 10.72 -15.95
CA ASN A 204 -9.75 9.27 -15.79
C ASN A 204 -11.09 8.53 -15.59
N LYS A 205 -11.33 7.45 -16.35
CA LYS A 205 -12.53 6.60 -16.26
C LYS A 205 -12.61 5.75 -14.97
N LEU A 206 -11.50 5.51 -14.30
CA LEU A 206 -11.47 4.77 -13.02
C LEU A 206 -12.15 5.53 -11.86
N TRP A 207 -12.27 6.85 -11.95
CA TRP A 207 -12.96 7.68 -10.94
C TRP A 207 -14.48 7.51 -10.93
N GLN A 208 -15.06 6.85 -11.92
CA GLN A 208 -16.47 6.47 -11.88
C GLN A 208 -16.75 5.38 -10.82
N TYR A 209 -15.70 4.69 -10.35
CA TYR A 209 -15.78 3.59 -9.37
C TYR A 209 -15.37 3.98 -7.95
N LEU A 210 -14.94 5.22 -7.73
CA LEU A 210 -14.84 5.80 -6.39
C LEU A 210 -16.19 6.44 -6.06
N PRO A 211 -16.78 6.22 -4.86
CA PRO A 211 -18.10 6.74 -4.54
C PRO A 211 -18.17 8.23 -4.83
N SER A 212 -18.92 8.53 -5.89
CA SER A 212 -19.14 9.86 -6.42
C SER A 212 -20.11 10.59 -5.49
N GLY A 213 -19.77 11.85 -5.18
CA GLY A 213 -20.65 12.75 -4.46
C GLY A 213 -20.22 13.04 -3.03
N GLN A 214 -19.30 13.99 -2.88
CA GLN A 214 -19.38 15.09 -1.90
C GLN A 214 -18.14 16.02 -1.91
N LEU A 215 -17.47 16.20 -3.05
CA LEU A 215 -16.43 17.23 -3.21
C LEU A 215 -16.97 18.66 -3.00
N MET A 216 -18.28 18.85 -2.97
CA MET A 216 -18.93 20.16 -2.71
C MET A 216 -19.23 20.44 -1.23
N GLN A 217 -18.99 19.51 -0.29
CA GLN A 217 -19.18 19.80 1.14
C GLN A 217 -17.90 20.20 1.87
N PHE A 218 -16.72 19.88 1.32
CA PHE A 218 -15.43 20.29 1.90
C PHE A 218 -15.11 21.78 1.63
N LEU A 219 -15.64 22.36 0.55
CA LEU A 219 -15.38 23.75 0.16
C LEU A 219 -16.33 24.79 0.77
N LYS A 220 -17.31 24.39 1.62
CA LYS A 220 -18.22 25.34 2.30
C LYS A 220 -17.82 25.68 3.74
N LYS A 221 -16.71 25.13 4.26
CA LYS A 221 -16.28 25.34 5.66
C LYS A 221 -14.94 26.04 5.84
N THR A 222 -14.30 26.49 4.76
CA THR A 222 -13.01 27.21 4.81
C THR A 222 -13.01 28.55 4.06
N SER A 223 -14.18 29.09 3.69
CA SER A 223 -14.29 30.48 3.21
C SER A 223 -15.04 31.36 4.22
N LEU A 224 -14.51 31.46 5.43
CA LEU A 224 -14.73 32.62 6.30
C LEU A 224 -13.36 32.96 6.87
N GLU A 225 -13.02 34.26 6.76
CA GLU A 225 -11.81 34.91 7.27
C GLU A 225 -10.55 34.69 6.41
N HIS A 226 -10.40 35.48 5.34
CA HIS A 226 -9.48 36.63 5.25
C HIS A 226 -9.62 37.27 3.86
#